data_AF-A0A7C7PI40-F1
#
_entry.id   AF-A0A7C7PI40-F1
#
_cell.length_a   1.000
_cell.length_b   1.000
_cell.length_c   1.000
_cell.angle_alpha   90.00
_cell.angle_beta   90.00
_cell.angle_gamma   90.00
#
_symmetry.space_group_name_H-M   'P 1'
#
loop_
_entity.id
_entity.type
_entity.pdbx_description
1 polymer ?
#
loop_
_entity_poly.entity_id
_entity_poly.type
_entity_poly.pdbx_seq_one_letter_code
_entity_poly.pdbx_strand_id
1 'polypeptide(L)'
;MNNDIKEASLPHERMMINLALFHLLLPVAAFSSGHIAWILSVALIGALVSIGWIAWKAKFAQYDTVLIQQHWQLAWRHAQWLLISYGVSALIMLVAWLLSSVQPDHNMATIMLVVFSRIAAVPILLMVLVLFMLEMTALSDARKGAK
;
A
#
# COMPACT_ATOMS: atom_id res chain seq x y z
N MET A 1 -26.61 14.97 -4.27
CA MET A 1 -25.42 15.86 -4.30
C MET A 1 -24.56 15.75 -3.05
N ASN A 2 -25.01 16.15 -1.85
CA ASN A 2 -24.17 16.02 -0.63
C ASN A 2 -23.83 14.56 -0.28
N ASN A 3 -24.76 13.61 -0.48
CA ASN A 3 -24.49 12.19 -0.27
C ASN A 3 -23.50 11.65 -1.30
N ASP A 4 -23.62 12.03 -2.57
CA ASP A 4 -22.71 11.58 -3.63
C ASP A 4 -21.28 12.04 -3.40
N ILE A 5 -21.10 13.27 -2.94
CA ILE A 5 -19.79 13.83 -2.55
C ILE A 5 -19.17 13.03 -1.41
N LYS A 6 -19.97 12.72 -0.38
CA LYS A 6 -19.52 11.92 0.76
C LYS A 6 -19.17 10.49 0.35
N GLU A 7 -19.95 9.88 -0.53
CA GLU A 7 -19.67 8.53 -1.02
C GLU A 7 -18.47 8.47 -1.96
N ALA A 8 -18.26 9.52 -2.76
CA ALA A 8 -17.09 9.68 -3.62
C ALA A 8 -15.79 9.85 -2.81
N SER A 9 -15.84 10.40 -1.59
CA SER A 9 -14.65 10.56 -0.74
C SER A 9 -14.24 9.28 0.01
N LEU A 10 -15.18 8.35 0.24
CA LEU A 10 -14.92 7.09 0.96
C LEU A 10 -13.75 6.25 0.44
N PRO A 11 -13.57 6.01 -0.88
CA PRO A 11 -12.44 5.24 -1.37
C PRO A 11 -11.08 5.85 -0.97
N HIS A 12 -10.98 7.18 -1.05
CA HIS A 12 -9.75 7.92 -0.75
C HIS A 12 -9.45 7.97 0.75
N GLU A 13 -10.46 8.17 1.59
CA GLU A 13 -10.30 8.11 3.05
C GLU A 13 -9.83 6.72 3.51
N ARG A 14 -10.38 5.65 2.92
CA ARG A 14 -9.90 4.28 3.18
C ARG A 14 -8.46 4.06 2.72
N MET A 15 -8.09 4.56 1.55
CA MET A 15 -6.72 4.45 1.06
C MET A 15 -5.74 5.23 1.94
N MET A 16 -6.10 6.43 2.38
CA MET A 16 -5.28 7.19 3.33
C MET A 16 -5.10 6.47 4.67
N ILE A 17 -6.17 5.90 5.24
CA ILE A 17 -6.07 5.07 6.46
C ILE A 17 -5.17 3.86 6.21
N ASN A 18 -5.29 3.23 5.05
CA ASN A 18 -4.46 2.09 4.66
C ASN A 18 -2.96 2.44 4.63
N LEU A 19 -2.61 3.56 4.00
CA LEU A 19 -1.25 4.07 3.93
C LEU A 19 -0.74 4.49 5.33
N ALA A 20 -1.54 5.23 6.10
CA ALA A 20 -1.15 5.72 7.41
C ALA A 20 -0.96 4.58 8.42
N LEU A 21 -1.94 3.71 8.55
CA LEU A 21 -1.96 2.68 9.58
C LEU A 21 -1.00 1.55 9.25
N PHE A 22 -1.15 0.94 8.08
CA PHE A 22 -0.44 -0.29 7.76
C PHE A 22 0.96 -0.07 7.20
N HIS A 23 1.25 1.09 6.61
CA HIS A 23 2.55 1.35 5.98
C HIS A 23 3.44 2.34 6.75
N LEU A 24 2.88 3.12 7.68
CA LEU A 24 3.65 4.04 8.52
C LEU A 24 3.55 3.67 10.01
N LEU A 25 2.35 3.70 10.60
CA LEU A 25 2.18 3.58 12.05
C LEU A 25 2.59 2.20 12.58
N LEU A 26 2.04 1.12 12.01
CA LEU A 26 2.33 -0.24 12.48
C LEU A 26 3.79 -0.64 12.26
N PRO A 27 4.45 -0.34 11.12
CA PRO A 27 5.88 -0.58 10.98
C PRO A 27 6.72 0.15 12.03
N VAL A 28 6.43 1.43 12.32
CA VAL A 28 7.13 2.17 13.39
C VAL A 28 6.92 1.51 14.76
N ALA A 29 5.69 1.10 15.07
CA ALA A 29 5.38 0.36 16.30
C ALA A 29 6.09 -1.00 16.36
N ALA A 30 6.24 -1.68 15.22
CA ALA A 30 6.96 -2.94 15.12
C ALA A 30 8.44 -2.78 15.51
N PHE A 31 9.10 -1.73 15.01
CA PHE A 31 10.48 -1.43 15.35
C PHE A 31 10.66 -1.02 16.81
N SER A 32 9.68 -0.35 17.42
CA SER A 32 9.75 0.08 18.82
C SER A 32 9.42 -1.01 19.85
N SER A 33 8.70 -2.07 19.48
CA SER A 33 8.13 -3.04 20.42
C SER A 33 8.91 -4.34 20.56
N GLY A 34 9.92 -4.57 19.71
CA GLY A 34 10.65 -5.84 19.65
C GLY A 34 9.87 -7.00 18.99
N HIS A 35 8.61 -6.80 18.61
CA HIS A 35 7.73 -7.82 18.01
C HIS A 35 7.57 -7.61 16.50
N ILE A 36 8.70 -7.44 15.80
CA ILE A 36 8.74 -6.98 14.40
C ILE A 36 7.92 -7.89 13.47
N ALA A 37 8.20 -9.19 13.47
CA ALA A 37 7.60 -10.13 12.52
C ALA A 37 6.07 -10.19 12.62
N TRP A 38 5.54 -10.27 13.85
CA TRP A 38 4.10 -10.35 14.08
C TRP A 38 3.38 -9.07 13.65
N ILE A 39 3.86 -7.90 14.08
CA ILE A 39 3.21 -6.61 13.78
C ILE A 39 3.27 -6.30 12.28
N LEU A 40 4.41 -6.56 11.62
CA LEU A 40 4.51 -6.40 10.17
C LEU A 40 3.61 -7.37 9.40
N SER A 41 3.41 -8.59 9.91
CA SER A 41 2.50 -9.56 9.28
C SER A 41 1.04 -9.09 9.37
N VAL A 42 0.62 -8.60 10.54
CA VAL A 42 -0.71 -8.00 10.74
C VAL A 42 -0.87 -6.78 9.85
N ALA A 43 0.18 -5.94 9.74
CA ALA A 43 0.16 -4.77 8.89
C ALA A 43 -0.02 -5.13 7.40
N LEU A 44 0.72 -6.12 6.91
CA LEU A 44 0.62 -6.62 5.55
C LEU A 44 -0.77 -7.19 5.25
N ILE A 45 -1.30 -8.05 6.13
CA ILE A 45 -2.63 -8.65 5.95
C ILE A 45 -3.70 -7.56 5.95
N GLY A 46 -3.66 -6.64 6.92
CA GLY A 46 -4.59 -5.51 6.99
C GLY A 46 -4.54 -4.64 5.73
N ALA A 47 -3.34 -4.39 5.21
CA ALA A 47 -3.16 -3.65 3.97
C ALA A 47 -3.80 -4.35 2.77
N LEU A 48 -3.55 -5.64 2.61
CA LEU A 48 -4.09 -6.45 1.52
C LEU A 48 -5.62 -6.57 1.60
N VAL A 49 -6.19 -6.70 2.81
CA VAL A 49 -7.64 -6.72 3.02
C VAL A 49 -8.26 -5.38 2.61
N SER A 50 -7.66 -4.26 3.01
CA SER A 50 -8.13 -2.93 2.62
C SER A 50 -8.08 -2.72 1.10
N ILE A 51 -6.96 -3.09 0.46
CA ILE A 51 -6.81 -3.04 -1.00
C ILE A 51 -7.82 -3.95 -1.70
N GLY A 52 -8.00 -5.18 -1.21
CA GLY A 52 -8.97 -6.13 -1.74
C GLY A 52 -10.40 -5.61 -1.67
N TRP A 53 -10.75 -4.92 -0.58
CA TRP A 53 -12.04 -4.26 -0.43
C TRP A 53 -12.23 -3.13 -1.45
N ILE A 54 -11.21 -2.29 -1.66
CA ILE A 54 -11.24 -1.23 -2.69
C ILE A 54 -11.39 -1.85 -4.09
N ALA A 55 -10.66 -2.91 -4.38
CA ALA A 55 -10.73 -3.63 -5.65
C ALA A 55 -12.13 -4.21 -5.90
N TRP A 56 -12.72 -4.83 -4.88
CA TRP A 56 -14.05 -5.42 -4.96
C TRP A 56 -15.12 -4.35 -5.20
N LYS A 57 -15.08 -3.25 -4.42
CA LYS A 57 -15.98 -2.10 -4.60
C LYS A 57 -15.80 -1.45 -5.97
N ALA A 58 -14.58 -1.30 -6.48
CA ALA A 58 -14.36 -0.72 -7.80
C ALA A 58 -14.96 -1.59 -8.92
N LYS A 59 -14.81 -2.92 -8.84
CA LYS A 59 -15.20 -3.84 -9.92
C LYS A 59 -16.66 -4.30 -9.90
N PHE A 60 -17.23 -4.55 -8.72
CA PHE A 60 -18.48 -5.30 -8.61
C PHE A 60 -19.65 -4.50 -8.02
N ALA A 61 -19.39 -3.36 -7.38
CA ALA A 61 -20.47 -2.55 -6.86
C ALA A 61 -21.14 -1.74 -7.97
N GLN A 62 -22.47 -1.69 -7.92
CA GLN A 62 -23.25 -0.72 -8.68
C GLN A 62 -23.32 0.59 -7.89
N TYR A 63 -23.22 1.70 -8.60
CA TYR A 63 -23.22 3.04 -8.04
C TYR A 63 -24.31 3.88 -8.70
N ASP A 64 -24.97 4.70 -7.89
CA ASP A 64 -26.05 5.57 -8.37
C ASP A 64 -25.55 6.68 -9.30
N THR A 65 -24.27 7.05 -9.16
CA THR A 65 -23.66 8.10 -9.98
C THR A 65 -22.29 7.69 -10.53
N VAL A 66 -22.01 8.18 -11.73
CA VAL A 66 -20.72 8.01 -12.40
C VAL A 66 -19.58 8.64 -11.58
N LEU A 67 -19.86 9.71 -10.83
CA LEU A 67 -18.89 10.37 -9.95
C LEU A 67 -18.35 9.38 -8.90
N ILE A 68 -19.24 8.70 -8.17
CA ILE A 68 -18.84 7.74 -7.13
C ILE A 68 -18.03 6.61 -7.78
N GLN A 69 -18.50 6.05 -8.89
CA GLN A 69 -17.80 4.99 -9.62
C GLN A 69 -16.37 5.40 -10.03
N GLN A 70 -16.20 6.63 -10.52
CA GLN A 70 -14.90 7.16 -10.95
C GLN A 70 -13.89 7.23 -9.79
N HIS A 71 -14.31 7.71 -8.62
CA HIS A 71 -13.42 7.78 -7.45
C HIS A 71 -13.04 6.39 -6.92
N TRP A 72 -13.94 5.40 -6.96
CA TRP A 72 -13.58 4.02 -6.63
C TRP A 72 -12.57 3.42 -7.62
N GLN A 73 -12.72 3.70 -8.92
CA GLN A 73 -11.75 3.26 -9.94
C GLN A 73 -10.40 3.97 -9.80
N LEU A 74 -10.40 5.27 -9.46
CA LEU A 74 -9.18 6.04 -9.23
C LEU A 74 -8.40 5.50 -8.02
N ALA A 75 -9.07 5.30 -6.88
CA ALA A 75 -8.44 4.70 -5.70
C ALA A 75 -7.95 3.26 -5.96
N TRP A 76 -8.68 2.50 -6.78
CA TRP A 76 -8.21 1.18 -7.21
C TRP A 76 -6.92 1.29 -8.05
N ARG A 77 -6.84 2.23 -8.98
CA ARG A 77 -5.62 2.48 -9.78
C ARG A 77 -4.44 2.86 -8.89
N HIS A 78 -4.66 3.71 -7.90
CA HIS A 78 -3.64 4.04 -6.89
C HIS A 78 -3.21 2.82 -6.07
N ALA A 79 -4.15 1.97 -5.66
CA ALA A 79 -3.84 0.72 -5.00
C ALA A 79 -3.04 -0.25 -5.89
N GLN A 80 -3.28 -0.26 -7.21
CA GLN A 80 -2.46 -1.03 -8.16
C GLN A 80 -1.01 -0.53 -8.21
N TRP A 81 -0.77 0.78 -8.13
CA TRP A 81 0.59 1.31 -8.04
C TRP A 81 1.31 0.88 -6.76
N LEU A 82 0.59 0.83 -5.64
CA LEU A 82 1.12 0.26 -4.40
C LEU A 82 1.47 -1.23 -4.58
N LEU A 83 0.61 -2.03 -5.20
CA LEU A 83 0.89 -3.45 -5.49
C LEU A 83 2.09 -3.62 -6.44
N ILE A 84 2.26 -2.74 -7.42
CA ILE A 84 3.45 -2.74 -8.28
C ILE A 84 4.72 -2.50 -7.45
N SER A 85 4.70 -1.56 -6.50
CA SER A 85 5.84 -1.33 -5.62
C SER A 85 6.17 -2.57 -4.77
N TYR A 86 5.15 -3.28 -4.27
CA TYR A 86 5.34 -4.58 -3.61
C TYR A 86 5.97 -5.62 -4.55
N GLY A 87 5.55 -5.66 -5.82
CA GLY A 87 6.13 -6.53 -6.84
C GLY A 87 7.61 -6.24 -7.07
N VAL A 88 7.99 -4.96 -7.17
CA VAL A 88 9.40 -4.55 -7.30
C VAL A 88 10.21 -4.96 -6.07
N SER A 89 9.69 -4.72 -4.87
CA SER A 89 10.33 -5.12 -3.61
C SER A 89 10.50 -6.62 -3.48
N ALA A 90 9.47 -7.39 -3.84
CA ALA A 90 9.52 -8.85 -3.85
C ALA A 90 10.56 -9.37 -4.85
N LEU A 91 10.69 -8.74 -6.02
CA LEU A 91 11.71 -9.09 -7.00
C LEU A 91 13.12 -8.85 -6.47
N ILE A 92 13.37 -7.70 -5.83
CA ILE A 92 14.67 -7.40 -5.19
C ILE A 92 14.99 -8.47 -4.14
N MET A 93 14.01 -8.83 -3.30
CA MET A 93 14.20 -9.83 -2.26
C MET A 93 14.41 -11.24 -2.82
N LEU A 94 13.72 -11.59 -3.91
CA LEU A 94 13.90 -12.87 -4.60
C LEU A 94 15.31 -12.99 -5.16
N VAL A 95 15.83 -11.94 -5.80
CA VAL A 95 17.21 -11.90 -6.31
C VAL A 95 18.20 -12.04 -5.15
N ALA A 96 17.98 -11.31 -4.05
CA ALA A 96 18.84 -11.41 -2.87
C ALA A 96 18.87 -12.82 -2.27
N TRP A 97 17.70 -13.47 -2.20
CA TRP A 97 17.58 -14.85 -1.72
C TRP A 97 18.30 -15.84 -2.63
N LEU A 98 18.18 -15.71 -3.96
CA LEU A 98 18.90 -16.55 -4.93
C LEU A 98 20.42 -16.35 -4.87
N LEU A 99 20.88 -15.10 -4.72
CA LEU A 99 22.31 -14.82 -4.58
C LEU A 99 22.85 -15.35 -3.24
N SER A 100 22.08 -15.22 -2.17
CA SER A 100 22.45 -15.70 -0.84
C SER A 100 22.48 -17.22 -0.74
N SER A 101 21.68 -17.96 -1.53
CA SER A 101 21.62 -19.43 -1.45
C SER A 101 22.84 -20.12 -2.08
N VAL A 102 23.56 -19.41 -2.95
CA VAL A 102 24.79 -19.89 -3.59
C VAL A 102 26.06 -19.36 -2.91
N GLN A 103 25.93 -18.56 -1.85
CA GLN A 103 27.09 -18.04 -1.10
C GLN A 103 27.71 -19.15 -0.23
N PRO A 104 29.04 -19.39 -0.34
CA PRO A 104 29.72 -20.37 0.49
C PRO A 104 29.91 -19.88 1.94
N ASP A 105 29.99 -18.56 2.16
CA ASP A 105 30.10 -17.98 3.49
C ASP A 105 28.72 -17.61 4.04
N HIS A 106 28.33 -18.28 5.13
CA HIS A 106 27.06 -18.06 5.82
C HIS A 106 26.91 -16.65 6.41
N ASN A 107 27.99 -16.03 6.86
CA ASN A 107 27.95 -14.66 7.39
C ASN A 107 27.67 -13.67 6.25
N MET A 108 28.31 -13.86 5.11
CA MET A 108 28.09 -13.02 3.92
C MET A 108 26.66 -13.17 3.39
N ALA A 109 26.14 -14.40 3.33
CA ALA A 109 24.75 -14.69 2.98
C ALA A 109 23.75 -13.92 3.87
N THR A 110 23.97 -13.97 5.18
CA THR A 110 23.12 -13.28 6.16
C THR A 110 23.19 -11.75 6.00
N ILE A 111 24.40 -11.19 5.85
CA ILE A 111 24.60 -9.75 5.62
C ILE A 111 23.89 -9.30 4.34
N MET A 112 24.01 -10.07 3.25
CA MET A 112 23.32 -9.79 2.00
C MET A 112 21.81 -9.70 2.22
N LEU A 113 21.18 -10.69 2.84
CA LEU A 113 19.73 -10.67 3.09
C LEU A 113 19.29 -9.47 3.94
N VAL A 114 20.09 -9.08 4.94
CA VAL A 114 19.81 -7.89 5.76
C VAL A 114 19.92 -6.61 4.95
N VAL A 115 20.95 -6.45 4.11
CA VAL A 115 21.14 -5.24 3.29
C VAL A 115 20.04 -5.13 2.24
N PHE A 116 19.78 -6.22 1.50
CA PHE A 116 18.78 -6.23 0.45
C PHE A 116 17.36 -6.08 0.98
N SER A 117 17.03 -6.59 2.17
CA SER A 117 15.71 -6.35 2.77
C SER A 117 15.45 -4.87 3.03
N ARG A 118 16.47 -4.11 3.45
CA ARG A 118 16.38 -2.64 3.62
C ARG A 118 16.21 -1.92 2.28
N ILE A 119 16.96 -2.34 1.26
CA ILE A 119 16.83 -1.79 -0.11
C ILE A 119 15.44 -2.10 -0.68
N ALA A 120 14.94 -3.31 -0.49
CA ALA A 120 13.64 -3.75 -0.95
C ALA A 120 12.50 -2.98 -0.26
N ALA A 121 12.68 -2.42 0.93
CA ALA A 121 11.65 -1.58 1.56
C ALA A 121 11.49 -0.19 0.88
N VAL A 122 12.55 0.32 0.23
CA VAL A 122 12.58 1.70 -0.32
C VAL A 122 11.50 1.95 -1.38
N PRO A 123 11.28 1.09 -2.40
CA PRO A 123 10.23 1.29 -3.40
C PRO A 123 8.83 1.45 -2.79
N ILE A 124 8.50 0.65 -1.77
CA ILE A 124 7.20 0.72 -1.08
C ILE A 124 7.08 2.07 -0.35
N LEU A 125 8.11 2.49 0.39
CA LEU A 125 8.08 3.75 1.12
C LEU A 125 7.92 4.96 0.19
N LEU A 126 8.68 4.99 -0.91
CA LEU A 126 8.55 6.06 -1.92
C LEU A 126 7.15 6.07 -2.53
N MET A 127 6.60 4.91 -2.87
CA MET A 127 5.25 4.81 -3.42
C MET A 127 4.20 5.28 -2.42
N VAL A 128 4.33 4.93 -1.13
CA VAL A 128 3.43 5.38 -0.06
C VAL A 128 3.41 6.91 0.03
N LEU A 129 4.58 7.57 -0.03
CA LEU A 129 4.67 9.04 0.01
C LEU A 129 3.99 9.69 -1.20
N VAL A 130 4.24 9.16 -2.40
CA VAL A 130 3.59 9.64 -3.63
C VAL A 130 2.07 9.45 -3.54
N LEU A 131 1.62 8.28 -3.11
CA LEU A 131 0.20 7.98 -2.98
C LEU A 131 -0.48 8.85 -1.92
N PHE A 132 0.18 9.18 -0.81
CA PHE A 132 -0.37 10.13 0.15
C PHE A 132 -0.70 11.48 -0.50
N MET A 133 0.21 12.02 -1.32
CA MET A 133 -0.03 13.27 -2.03
C MET A 133 -1.22 13.14 -2.99
N LEU A 134 -1.24 12.07 -3.79
CA LEU A 134 -2.29 11.85 -4.80
C LEU A 134 -3.67 11.57 -4.19
N GLU A 135 -3.71 10.87 -3.05
CA GLU A 135 -4.95 10.63 -2.32
C GLU A 135 -5.48 11.90 -1.66
N MET A 136 -4.60 12.79 -1.15
CA MET A 136 -5.05 14.08 -0.63
C MET A 136 -5.66 14.96 -1.72
N THR A 137 -5.07 15.00 -2.91
CA THR A 137 -5.63 15.75 -4.05
C THR A 137 -6.96 15.14 -4.49
N ALA A 138 -7.01 13.82 -4.68
CA ALA A 138 -8.23 13.13 -5.12
C ALA A 138 -9.37 13.25 -4.10
N LEU A 139 -9.05 13.23 -2.79
CA LEU A 139 -10.02 13.48 -1.72
C LEU A 139 -10.56 14.92 -1.76
N SER A 140 -9.69 15.90 -2.01
CA SER A 140 -10.12 17.29 -2.20
C SER A 140 -11.04 17.42 -3.40
N ASP A 141 -10.76 16.72 -4.49
CA ASP A 141 -11.55 16.79 -5.72
C ASP A 141 -12.91 16.11 -5.53
N ALA A 142 -12.94 14.95 -4.90
CA ALA A 142 -14.18 14.25 -4.51
C ALA A 142 -15.09 15.15 -3.67
N ARG A 143 -14.52 15.86 -2.68
CA ARG A 143 -15.24 16.78 -1.78
C ARG A 143 -15.80 18.02 -2.49
N LYS A 144 -15.24 18.38 -3.64
CA LYS A 144 -15.74 19.45 -4.52
C LYS A 144 -16.70 18.94 -5.60
N GLY A 145 -16.92 17.62 -5.67
CA GLY A 145 -17.67 16.98 -6.76
C GLY A 145 -16.95 17.03 -8.11
N ALA A 146 -15.65 17.28 -8.11
CA ALA A 146 -14.81 17.25 -9.29
C ALA A 146 -14.39 15.79 -9.61
N LYS A 147 -14.03 15.55 -10.87
CA LYS A 147 -13.53 14.25 -11.34
C LYS A 147 -12.04 14.11 -11.11
#